data_AF-A0AA37RJ31-F1
#
_entry.id   AF-A0AA37RJ31-F1
#
_cell.length_a   1.000
_cell.length_b   1.000
_cell.length_c   1.000
_cell.angle_alpha   90.00
_cell.angle_beta   90.00
_cell.angle_gamma   90.00
#
_symmetry.space_group_name_H-M   'P 1'
#
loop_
_entity.id
_entity.type
_entity.pdbx_description
1 polymer ?
#
loop_
_entity_poly.entity_id
_entity_poly.type
_entity_poly.pdbx_seq_one_letter_code
_entity_poly.pdbx_strand_id
1 'polypeptide(L)'
;MASVIELEIISTPTAGQFAVRVVRSDSGAGSTSTMQLDPKAYVDSRDDLETAVLASAVSGRRLLSPGEQRLRTVGQQLFDALFSGAVGEAYRASVDSANARNERLQVVLRLDVPGLAAIPWESMYDSQNGEYIGLSDPVIRHIPSKDAEPLALALPLKVLVLVSSPEGLATLDVEAERRKLSQALAEPIADGRVQLSWLMQATWENVQDEMLSGTWHVLHFIGHGDYDERTDQGVIALVGEDGGTHLVEADRLAGLLNEAQPTPALVVLNSCQSGRSGAQDLFSSTAATLVRGGISAVAAMQFSISDAGATKFARGLYSALASGRSLGDAIGSGRVGLLSTPGSLEWVTPVLYVRSDVSRLFTIAPAAPAPTPTAVGTPVVGGPIRTGPNRRMLAIVGAIAVAVVACGVGLVVLLNSSDSPSPVAEPRTSSAVPPSTSTVPGSNAGDPAELVRTLAAAGIDTTLPGGDAKLADYLANSTFTPYAAIAQALLDAIGTQQLRQPVAIDSIVWEYGVLAGTPPPNRVELVDVTVLEKAVVEEFDNRYGERFDDFGSLLIGR
;
A
#
# COMPACT_ATOMS: atom_id res chain seq x y z
N MET A 1 28.24 -9.85 15.38
CA MET A 1 27.42 -10.25 14.22
C MET A 1 26.06 -10.61 14.77
N ALA A 2 24.97 -10.32 14.05
CA ALA A 2 23.65 -10.71 14.53
C ALA A 2 23.59 -12.24 14.69
N SER A 3 22.87 -12.71 15.71
CA SER A 3 22.58 -14.13 15.89
C SER A 3 21.77 -14.63 14.70
N VAL A 4 22.14 -15.76 14.10
CA VAL A 4 21.52 -16.24 12.85
C VAL A 4 21.33 -17.75 12.87
N ILE A 5 20.21 -18.21 12.30
CA ILE A 5 20.01 -19.58 11.83
C ILE A 5 19.58 -19.52 10.37
N GLU A 6 20.41 -20.09 9.51
CA GLU A 6 20.19 -20.12 8.07
C GLU A 6 19.89 -21.55 7.63
N LEU A 7 18.74 -21.71 7.00
CA LEU A 7 18.19 -22.98 6.57
C LEU A 7 18.10 -23.01 5.05
N GLU A 8 18.53 -24.11 4.46
CA GLU A 8 18.32 -24.42 3.06
C GLU A 8 17.29 -25.53 2.95
N ILE A 9 16.27 -25.28 2.12
CA ILE A 9 15.15 -26.18 1.90
C ILE A 9 15.15 -26.60 0.43
N ILE A 10 15.40 -27.88 0.19
CA ILE A 10 15.51 -28.46 -1.15
C ILE A 10 14.52 -29.62 -1.33
N SER A 11 14.06 -29.79 -2.58
CA SER A 11 13.20 -30.92 -2.96
C SER A 11 13.91 -32.27 -2.77
N THR A 12 13.14 -33.28 -2.39
CA THR A 12 13.57 -34.69 -2.42
C THR A 12 12.83 -35.44 -3.54
N PRO A 13 13.25 -36.68 -3.88
CA PRO A 13 12.50 -37.51 -4.82
C PRO A 13 11.08 -37.90 -4.36
N THR A 14 10.78 -37.76 -3.06
CA THR A 14 9.47 -38.06 -2.50
C THR A 14 8.58 -36.82 -2.54
N ALA A 15 7.44 -36.92 -3.22
CA ALA A 15 6.49 -35.82 -3.33
C ALA A 15 6.04 -35.32 -1.94
N GLY A 16 6.03 -33.99 -1.75
CA GLY A 16 5.70 -33.35 -0.48
C GLY A 16 6.82 -33.42 0.59
N GLN A 17 7.91 -34.13 0.33
CA GLN A 17 9.05 -34.22 1.24
C GLN A 17 10.18 -33.29 0.81
N PHE A 18 10.69 -32.52 1.77
CA PHE A 18 11.80 -31.61 1.58
C PHE A 18 12.90 -31.90 2.58
N ALA A 19 14.15 -31.78 2.16
CA ALA A 19 15.29 -31.82 3.08
C ALA A 19 15.56 -30.41 3.60
N VAL A 20 15.72 -30.29 4.91
CA VAL A 20 16.05 -29.03 5.59
C VAL A 20 17.46 -29.16 6.13
N ARG A 21 18.34 -28.23 5.76
CA ARG A 21 19.75 -28.22 6.16
C ARG A 21 20.10 -26.91 6.84
N VAL A 22 20.71 -26.97 8.02
CA VAL A 22 21.33 -25.81 8.66
C VAL A 22 22.61 -25.48 7.90
N VAL A 23 22.58 -24.40 7.12
CA VAL A 23 23.73 -23.88 6.37
C VAL A 23 24.70 -23.17 7.32
N ARG A 24 24.15 -22.37 8.24
CA ARG A 24 24.90 -21.61 9.23
C ARG A 24 24.04 -21.43 10.47
N SER A 25 24.64 -21.63 11.64
CA SER A 25 24.07 -21.15 12.90
C SER A 25 25.17 -20.87 13.90
N ASP A 26 24.83 -20.14 14.96
CA ASP A 26 25.74 -19.91 16.08
C ASP A 26 26.11 -21.21 16.83
N SER A 27 25.26 -22.24 16.73
CA SER A 27 25.48 -23.57 17.31
C SER A 27 26.24 -24.55 16.41
N GLY A 28 26.56 -24.15 15.17
CA GLY A 28 27.21 -24.99 14.16
C GLY A 28 26.41 -25.13 12.86
N ALA A 29 26.97 -25.84 11.88
CA ALA A 29 26.35 -26.12 10.59
C ALA A 29 26.24 -27.63 10.33
N GLY A 30 25.40 -28.03 9.38
CA GLY A 30 25.32 -29.40 8.90
C GLY A 30 24.25 -30.29 9.54
N SER A 31 23.49 -29.78 10.52
CA SER A 31 22.28 -30.46 10.98
C SER A 31 21.27 -30.57 9.84
N THR A 32 20.69 -31.77 9.67
CA THR A 32 19.70 -32.04 8.63
C THR A 32 18.47 -32.73 9.19
N SER A 33 17.30 -32.37 8.70
CA SER A 33 16.05 -33.07 8.94
C SER A 33 15.26 -33.18 7.62
N THR A 34 14.15 -33.90 7.65
CA THR A 34 13.17 -33.88 6.57
C THR A 34 11.88 -33.25 7.10
N MET A 35 11.27 -32.39 6.27
CA MET A 35 9.92 -31.87 6.52
C MET A 35 8.95 -32.46 5.52
N GLN A 36 7.72 -32.69 5.96
CA GLN A 36 6.60 -33.05 5.10
C GLN A 36 5.65 -31.87 5.01
N LEU A 37 5.39 -31.43 3.79
CA LEU A 37 4.58 -30.26 3.50
C LEU A 37 3.88 -30.45 2.16
N ASP A 38 2.63 -30.03 2.06
CA ASP A 38 1.95 -29.90 0.77
C ASP A 38 1.84 -28.42 0.40
N PRO A 39 2.79 -27.86 -0.38
CA PRO A 39 2.75 -26.44 -0.75
C PRO A 39 1.44 -26.06 -1.44
N LYS A 40 0.84 -26.98 -2.21
CA LYS A 40 -0.41 -26.72 -2.91
C LYS A 40 -1.56 -26.47 -1.92
N ALA A 41 -1.64 -27.19 -0.81
CA ALA A 41 -2.65 -26.95 0.20
C ALA A 41 -2.57 -25.54 0.82
N TYR A 42 -1.37 -24.99 1.00
CA TYR A 42 -1.19 -23.62 1.49
C TYR A 42 -1.53 -22.57 0.43
N VAL A 43 -1.21 -22.85 -0.83
CA VAL A 43 -1.58 -21.99 -1.96
C VAL A 43 -3.11 -21.97 -2.12
N ASP A 44 -3.76 -23.14 -2.09
CA ASP A 44 -5.21 -23.26 -2.27
C ASP A 44 -6.01 -22.64 -1.12
N SER A 45 -5.44 -22.56 0.10
CA SER A 45 -6.06 -21.93 1.27
C SER A 45 -5.63 -20.48 1.50
N ARG A 46 -4.85 -19.90 0.58
CA ARG A 46 -4.27 -18.56 0.72
C ARG A 46 -5.34 -17.48 0.82
N ASP A 47 -6.33 -17.51 -0.06
CA ASP A 47 -7.38 -16.47 -0.14
C ASP A 47 -8.21 -16.42 1.16
N ASP A 48 -8.47 -17.57 1.77
CA ASP A 48 -9.15 -17.68 3.06
C ASP A 48 -8.32 -17.06 4.19
N LEU A 49 -7.00 -17.27 4.15
CA LEU A 49 -6.07 -16.71 5.13
C LEU A 49 -5.93 -15.20 4.94
N GLU A 50 -5.80 -14.72 3.71
CA GLU A 50 -5.77 -13.31 3.36
C GLU A 50 -7.05 -12.60 3.82
N THR A 51 -8.21 -13.17 3.52
CA THR A 51 -9.52 -12.64 3.96
C THR A 51 -9.58 -12.53 5.48
N ALA A 52 -9.09 -13.54 6.20
CA ALA A 52 -9.02 -13.52 7.65
C ALA A 52 -8.07 -12.44 8.19
N VAL A 53 -6.92 -12.25 7.53
CA VAL A 53 -5.93 -11.22 7.88
C VAL A 53 -6.51 -9.82 7.64
N LEU A 54 -7.12 -9.56 6.48
CA LEU A 54 -7.73 -8.27 6.16
C LEU A 54 -8.92 -7.95 7.09
N ALA A 55 -9.81 -8.91 7.32
CA ALA A 55 -10.98 -8.73 8.18
C ALA A 55 -10.59 -8.40 9.63
N SER A 56 -9.41 -8.84 10.07
CA SER A 56 -8.91 -8.55 11.43
C SER A 56 -8.59 -7.06 11.66
N ALA A 57 -8.40 -6.27 10.60
CA ALA A 57 -8.08 -4.85 10.68
C ALA A 57 -9.26 -3.96 11.12
N VAL A 58 -10.51 -4.41 10.93
CA VAL A 58 -11.75 -3.60 11.07
C VAL A 58 -12.36 -3.63 12.48
N SER A 59 -11.73 -4.31 13.44
CA SER A 59 -12.09 -4.42 14.86
C SER A 59 -13.36 -5.22 15.22
N GLY A 60 -13.18 -6.15 16.16
CA GLY A 60 -14.19 -6.71 17.04
C GLY A 60 -13.50 -7.48 18.17
N ARG A 61 -13.64 -7.04 19.43
CA ARG A 61 -13.09 -7.76 20.61
C ARG A 61 -13.79 -9.12 20.75
N ARG A 62 -13.17 -10.18 20.27
CA ARG A 62 -13.48 -11.57 20.66
C ARG A 62 -12.19 -12.25 21.12
N LEU A 63 -12.30 -13.14 22.11
CA LEU A 63 -11.24 -14.07 22.49
C LEU A 63 -10.90 -14.90 21.25
N LEU A 64 -9.67 -14.75 20.72
CA LEU A 64 -9.15 -15.35 19.48
C LEU A 64 -10.19 -15.44 18.36
N SER A 65 -10.19 -14.46 17.44
CA SER A 65 -11.07 -14.54 16.28
C SER A 65 -10.84 -15.87 15.52
N PRO A 66 -11.86 -16.44 14.85
CA PRO A 66 -11.66 -17.62 14.01
C PRO A 66 -10.51 -17.47 13.00
N GLY A 67 -10.24 -16.23 12.56
CA GLY A 67 -9.09 -15.91 11.72
C GLY A 67 -7.74 -16.07 12.43
N GLU A 68 -7.63 -15.60 13.68
CA GLU A 68 -6.42 -15.77 14.48
C GLU A 68 -6.15 -17.25 14.80
N GLN A 69 -7.19 -18.03 15.09
CA GLN A 69 -7.05 -19.47 15.30
C GLN A 69 -6.54 -20.19 14.04
N ARG A 70 -7.05 -19.81 12.86
CA ARG A 70 -6.57 -20.33 11.58
C ARG A 70 -5.10 -19.99 11.34
N LEU A 71 -4.74 -18.71 11.49
CA LEU A 71 -3.35 -18.26 11.32
C LEU A 71 -2.41 -18.98 12.30
N ARG A 72 -2.82 -19.15 13.57
CA ARG A 72 -2.04 -19.89 14.57
C ARG A 72 -1.86 -21.35 14.18
N THR A 73 -2.91 -22.00 13.70
CA THR A 73 -2.86 -23.42 13.29
C THR A 73 -1.89 -23.60 12.13
N VAL A 74 -1.99 -22.75 11.09
CA VAL A 74 -1.06 -22.72 9.96
C VAL A 74 0.37 -22.47 10.47
N GLY A 75 0.55 -21.47 11.32
CA GLY A 75 1.83 -21.12 11.92
C GLY A 75 2.48 -22.27 12.69
N GLN A 76 1.70 -22.98 13.49
CA GLN A 76 2.19 -24.13 14.25
C GLN A 76 2.60 -25.28 13.31
N GLN A 77 1.80 -25.58 12.29
CA GLN A 77 2.12 -26.61 11.30
C GLN A 77 3.44 -26.30 10.57
N LEU A 78 3.64 -25.04 10.17
CA LEU A 78 4.88 -24.61 9.52
C LEU A 78 6.09 -24.70 10.46
N PHE A 79 5.93 -24.27 11.71
CA PHE A 79 6.99 -24.33 12.71
C PHE A 79 7.39 -25.77 13.02
N ASP A 80 6.41 -26.63 13.32
CA ASP A 80 6.63 -28.04 13.67
C ASP A 80 7.23 -28.83 12.50
N ALA A 81 6.85 -28.50 11.25
CA ALA A 81 7.43 -29.10 10.06
C ALA A 81 8.90 -28.71 9.87
N LEU A 82 9.21 -27.42 9.96
CA LEU A 82 10.54 -26.88 9.69
C LEU A 82 11.56 -27.20 10.80
N PHE A 83 11.17 -26.98 12.06
CA PHE A 83 12.04 -27.11 13.23
C PHE A 83 11.88 -28.46 13.93
N SER A 84 12.07 -29.53 13.16
CA SER A 84 12.00 -30.91 13.63
C SER A 84 13.39 -31.54 13.79
N GLY A 85 13.51 -32.53 14.69
CA GLY A 85 14.74 -33.30 14.92
C GLY A 85 15.97 -32.41 15.17
N ALA A 86 17.09 -32.73 14.51
CA ALA A 86 18.36 -32.03 14.65
C ALA A 86 18.30 -30.54 14.23
N VAL A 87 17.40 -30.18 13.31
CA VAL A 87 17.20 -28.76 12.93
C VAL A 87 16.48 -28.00 14.04
N GLY A 88 15.48 -28.63 14.68
CA GLY A 88 14.81 -28.06 15.85
C GLY A 88 15.74 -27.89 17.06
N GLU A 89 16.65 -28.83 17.30
CA GLU A 89 17.69 -28.71 18.33
C GLU A 89 18.64 -27.53 18.04
N ALA A 90 19.09 -27.38 16.79
CA ALA A 90 19.93 -26.26 16.37
C ALA A 90 19.20 -24.91 16.50
N TYR A 91 17.91 -24.86 16.19
CA TYR A 91 17.08 -23.66 16.40
C TYR A 91 17.04 -23.26 17.87
N ARG A 92 16.69 -24.18 18.77
CA ARG A 92 16.64 -23.89 20.23
C ARG A 92 17.99 -23.42 20.76
N ALA A 93 19.08 -24.08 20.37
CA ALA A 93 20.43 -23.66 20.75
C ALA A 93 20.79 -22.26 20.23
N SER A 94 20.30 -21.90 19.04
CA SER A 94 20.50 -20.57 18.46
C SER A 94 19.67 -19.50 19.20
N VAL A 95 18.44 -19.82 19.59
CA VAL A 95 17.59 -18.96 20.44
C VAL A 95 18.26 -18.69 21.79
N ASP A 96 18.74 -19.74 22.47
CA ASP A 96 19.44 -19.60 23.76
C ASP A 96 20.70 -18.72 23.62
N SER A 97 21.44 -18.89 22.53
CA SER A 97 22.65 -18.11 22.25
C SER A 97 22.35 -16.64 21.93
N ALA A 98 21.24 -16.35 21.26
CA ALA A 98 20.78 -14.99 20.97
C ALA A 98 20.32 -14.29 22.26
N ASN A 99 19.53 -14.99 23.07
CA ASN A 99 19.05 -14.50 24.38
C ASN A 99 20.22 -14.19 25.33
N ALA A 100 21.23 -15.06 25.40
CA ALA A 100 22.42 -14.83 26.21
C ALA A 100 23.20 -13.57 25.81
N ARG A 101 23.09 -13.15 24.54
CA ARG A 101 23.73 -11.93 24.00
C ARG A 101 22.81 -10.70 24.01
N ASN A 102 21.55 -10.83 24.43
CA ASN A 102 20.52 -9.80 24.28
C ASN A 102 20.36 -9.34 22.81
N GLU A 103 20.44 -10.29 21.88
CA GLU A 103 20.23 -10.07 20.45
C GLU A 103 18.98 -10.80 19.99
N ARG A 104 18.42 -10.39 18.85
CA ARG A 104 17.38 -11.14 18.13
C ARG A 104 18.01 -12.21 17.24
N LEU A 105 17.34 -13.34 17.07
CA LEU A 105 17.75 -14.39 16.15
C LEU A 105 17.23 -14.05 14.74
N GLN A 106 18.09 -14.04 13.74
CA GLN A 106 17.65 -13.93 12.35
C GLN A 106 17.40 -15.33 11.79
N VAL A 107 16.16 -15.60 11.38
CA VAL A 107 15.78 -16.85 10.71
C VAL A 107 15.85 -16.63 9.21
N VAL A 108 16.83 -17.22 8.55
CA VAL A 108 17.08 -17.05 7.12
C VAL A 108 16.68 -18.33 6.38
N LEU A 109 15.82 -18.20 5.37
CA LEU A 109 15.27 -19.29 4.59
C LEU A 109 15.77 -19.19 3.14
N ARG A 110 16.49 -20.20 2.67
CA ARG A 110 16.79 -20.42 1.25
C ARG A 110 15.76 -21.38 0.69
N LEU A 111 14.89 -20.86 -0.17
CA LEU A 111 13.75 -21.57 -0.72
C LEU A 111 14.04 -21.90 -2.19
N ASP A 112 14.59 -23.09 -2.45
CA ASP A 112 14.98 -23.52 -3.80
C ASP A 112 13.81 -24.15 -4.59
N VAL A 113 12.59 -24.04 -4.06
CA VAL A 113 11.38 -24.64 -4.63
C VAL A 113 10.33 -23.53 -4.82
N PRO A 114 9.86 -23.27 -6.06
CA PRO A 114 8.95 -22.16 -6.36
C PRO A 114 7.72 -22.09 -5.44
N GLY A 115 7.04 -23.22 -5.19
CA GLY A 115 5.84 -23.26 -4.35
C GLY A 115 6.08 -22.94 -2.86
N LEU A 116 7.32 -23.02 -2.36
CA LEU A 116 7.62 -22.68 -0.97
C LEU A 116 7.69 -21.17 -0.74
N ALA A 117 7.95 -20.37 -1.77
CA ALA A 117 7.95 -18.92 -1.66
C ALA A 117 6.54 -18.37 -1.38
N ALA A 118 5.48 -19.04 -1.83
CA ALA A 118 4.11 -18.60 -1.56
C ALA A 118 3.67 -18.82 -0.11
N ILE A 119 4.38 -19.65 0.67
CA ILE A 119 3.98 -20.03 2.03
C ILE A 119 4.24 -18.87 3.01
N PRO A 120 3.30 -18.57 3.94
CA PRO A 120 3.46 -17.50 4.92
C PRO A 120 4.37 -17.93 6.07
N TRP A 121 5.65 -18.16 5.81
CA TRP A 121 6.66 -18.54 6.81
C TRP A 121 6.69 -17.62 8.03
N GLU A 122 6.34 -16.37 7.83
CA GLU A 122 6.32 -15.37 8.89
C GLU A 122 5.16 -15.55 9.88
N SER A 123 4.21 -16.44 9.57
CA SER A 123 3.13 -16.87 10.48
C SER A 123 3.56 -17.94 11.46
N MET A 124 4.77 -18.51 11.33
CA MET A 124 5.25 -19.60 12.18
C MET A 124 5.05 -19.28 13.67
N TYR A 125 4.48 -20.24 14.39
CA TYR A 125 4.10 -20.11 15.78
C TYR A 125 4.78 -21.19 16.62
N ASP A 126 5.67 -20.78 17.52
CA ASP A 126 6.30 -21.67 18.48
C ASP A 126 5.34 -21.92 19.64
N SER A 127 4.70 -23.09 19.64
CA SER A 127 3.76 -23.48 20.68
C SER A 127 4.41 -23.70 22.06
N GLN A 128 5.72 -23.94 22.11
CA GLN A 128 6.45 -24.13 23.38
C GLN A 128 6.63 -22.80 24.11
N ASN A 129 6.95 -21.74 23.36
CA ASN A 129 7.15 -20.39 23.90
C ASN A 129 5.89 -19.52 23.84
N GLY A 130 4.89 -19.94 23.06
CA GLY A 130 3.61 -19.24 22.94
C GLY A 130 3.68 -17.97 22.11
N GLU A 131 4.55 -17.94 21.10
CA GLU A 131 4.86 -16.73 20.34
C GLU A 131 5.02 -16.96 18.83
N TYR A 132 4.68 -15.92 18.06
CA TYR A 132 4.90 -15.90 16.61
C TYR A 132 6.32 -15.44 16.33
N ILE A 133 7.13 -16.30 15.72
CA ILE A 133 8.54 -15.96 15.45
C ILE A 133 8.67 -14.77 14.51
N GLY A 134 7.72 -14.55 13.58
CA GLY A 134 7.71 -13.35 12.73
C GLY A 134 7.49 -12.02 13.47
N LEU A 135 7.15 -12.03 14.77
CA LEU A 135 7.06 -10.84 15.63
C LEU A 135 8.29 -10.71 16.55
N SER A 136 8.82 -11.83 17.03
CA SER A 136 10.01 -11.88 17.90
C SER A 136 11.29 -11.62 17.11
N ASP A 137 11.38 -12.21 15.92
CA ASP A 137 12.62 -12.42 15.17
C ASP A 137 12.46 -12.05 13.69
N PRO A 138 13.50 -11.50 13.03
CA PRO A 138 13.47 -11.29 11.58
C PRO A 138 13.45 -12.63 10.84
N VAL A 139 12.40 -12.86 10.05
CA VAL A 139 12.30 -13.96 9.08
C VAL A 139 12.64 -13.41 7.69
N ILE A 140 13.66 -14.00 7.05
CA ILE A 140 14.28 -13.45 5.84
C ILE A 140 14.32 -14.54 4.77
N ARG A 141 13.88 -14.21 3.55
CA ARG A 141 13.96 -15.09 2.37
C ARG A 141 15.22 -14.74 1.58
N HIS A 142 16.22 -15.62 1.64
CA HIS A 142 17.52 -15.39 0.99
C HIS A 142 17.52 -15.97 -0.42
N ILE A 143 17.92 -15.14 -1.38
CA ILE A 143 18.09 -15.51 -2.79
C ILE A 143 19.60 -15.55 -3.07
N PRO A 144 20.19 -16.73 -3.31
CA PRO A 144 21.62 -16.85 -3.56
C PRO A 144 22.08 -15.98 -4.75
N SER A 145 22.97 -15.03 -4.47
CA SER A 145 23.58 -14.17 -5.50
C SER A 145 24.92 -13.64 -5.00
N LYS A 146 25.62 -12.85 -5.82
CA LYS A 146 26.87 -12.19 -5.39
C LYS A 146 26.58 -11.21 -4.28
N ASP A 147 27.47 -11.18 -3.29
CA ASP A 147 27.40 -10.24 -2.18
C ASP A 147 27.34 -8.78 -2.67
N ALA A 148 26.54 -7.98 -1.98
CA ALA A 148 26.45 -6.54 -2.17
C ALA A 148 26.97 -5.83 -0.92
N GLU A 149 27.87 -4.88 -1.12
CA GLU A 149 28.36 -4.04 -0.02
C GLU A 149 27.26 -3.06 0.43
N PRO A 150 27.12 -2.80 1.74
CA PRO A 150 26.20 -1.78 2.24
C PRO A 150 26.48 -0.41 1.62
N LEU A 151 25.44 0.29 1.19
CA LEU A 151 25.57 1.63 0.63
C LEU A 151 25.87 2.65 1.74
N ALA A 152 26.89 3.48 1.53
CA ALA A 152 27.16 4.60 2.43
C ALA A 152 26.03 5.64 2.30
N LEU A 153 25.31 5.89 3.40
CA LEU A 153 24.16 6.78 3.43
C LEU A 153 24.51 8.06 4.19
N ALA A 154 24.58 9.18 3.46
CA ALA A 154 24.47 10.50 4.06
C ALA A 154 22.99 10.88 4.09
N LEU A 155 22.45 11.14 5.28
CA LEU A 155 21.03 11.53 5.42
C LEU A 155 20.74 12.81 4.62
N PRO A 156 19.52 12.95 4.06
CA PRO A 156 18.34 12.11 4.26
C PRO A 156 18.33 10.78 3.48
N LEU A 157 17.60 9.79 4.00
CA LEU A 157 17.17 8.61 3.24
C LEU A 157 16.18 9.04 2.15
N LYS A 158 16.69 9.24 0.93
CA LYS A 158 15.91 9.51 -0.29
C LYS A 158 15.08 8.30 -0.74
N VAL A 159 13.77 8.46 -0.71
CA VAL A 159 12.77 7.48 -1.16
C VAL A 159 12.02 8.07 -2.36
N LEU A 160 12.07 7.37 -3.51
CA LEU A 160 11.21 7.67 -4.64
C LEU A 160 9.94 6.84 -4.52
N VAL A 161 8.78 7.49 -4.41
CA VAL A 161 7.47 6.86 -4.33
C VAL A 161 6.83 6.89 -5.71
N LEU A 162 6.65 5.71 -6.29
CA LEU A 162 5.98 5.50 -7.58
C LEU A 162 4.54 5.16 -7.30
N VAL A 163 3.62 5.97 -7.80
CA VAL A 163 2.20 5.65 -7.75
C VAL A 163 1.72 5.32 -9.16
N SER A 164 1.20 4.11 -9.31
CA SER A 164 0.67 3.61 -10.58
C SER A 164 -0.80 3.24 -10.42
N SER A 165 -1.67 4.02 -11.08
CA SER A 165 -3.12 3.81 -11.10
C SER A 165 -3.63 3.88 -12.54
N PRO A 166 -3.25 2.93 -13.41
CA PRO A 166 -3.69 2.91 -14.80
C PRO A 166 -5.20 2.67 -14.92
N GLU A 167 -5.78 3.08 -16.04
CA GLU A 167 -7.16 2.75 -16.39
C GLU A 167 -7.32 1.22 -16.58
N GLY A 168 -8.51 0.71 -16.24
CA GLY A 168 -8.85 -0.71 -16.34
C GLY A 168 -8.52 -1.56 -15.11
N LEU A 169 -7.82 -1.00 -14.11
CA LEU A 169 -7.63 -1.61 -12.80
C LEU A 169 -8.39 -0.83 -11.71
N ALA A 170 -8.48 -1.40 -10.50
CA ALA A 170 -9.11 -0.71 -9.38
C ALA A 170 -8.40 0.62 -9.11
N THR A 171 -9.16 1.70 -9.06
CA THR A 171 -8.63 3.04 -8.90
C THR A 171 -8.03 3.22 -7.51
N LEU A 172 -6.80 3.72 -7.45
CA LEU A 172 -6.17 4.12 -6.19
C LEU A 172 -6.52 5.58 -5.88
N ASP A 173 -6.85 5.89 -4.63
CA ASP A 173 -6.90 7.29 -4.18
C ASP A 173 -5.47 7.79 -3.94
N VAL A 174 -4.81 8.11 -5.04
CA VAL A 174 -3.41 8.54 -5.10
C VAL A 174 -3.12 9.71 -4.14
N GLU A 175 -4.05 10.65 -4.00
CA GLU A 175 -3.86 11.81 -3.12
C GLU A 175 -4.05 11.44 -1.64
N ALA A 176 -4.97 10.51 -1.32
CA ALA A 176 -5.04 9.96 0.02
C ALA A 176 -3.77 9.18 0.38
N GLU A 177 -3.24 8.34 -0.51
CA GLU A 177 -1.98 7.62 -0.29
C GLU A 177 -0.81 8.58 -0.05
N ARG A 178 -0.73 9.65 -0.85
CA ARG A 178 0.27 10.71 -0.68
C ARG A 178 0.18 11.37 0.69
N ARG A 179 -1.03 11.78 1.09
CA ARG A 179 -1.27 12.43 2.40
C ARG A 179 -0.94 11.49 3.56
N LYS A 180 -1.43 10.26 3.53
CA LYS A 180 -1.22 9.26 4.59
C LYS A 180 0.26 8.96 4.80
N LEU A 181 1.01 8.65 3.75
CA LEU A 181 2.43 8.33 3.85
C LEU A 181 3.26 9.54 4.30
N SER A 182 2.97 10.72 3.74
CA SER A 182 3.65 11.97 4.13
C SER A 182 3.40 12.32 5.60
N GLN A 183 2.17 12.13 6.08
CA GLN A 183 1.82 12.34 7.49
C GLN A 183 2.51 11.33 8.41
N ALA A 184 2.55 10.06 8.02
CA ALA A 184 3.18 9.00 8.80
C ALA A 184 4.69 9.22 8.99
N LEU A 185 5.34 9.84 8.01
CA LEU A 185 6.77 10.15 8.01
C LEU A 185 7.07 11.62 8.33
N ALA A 186 6.08 12.41 8.79
CA ALA A 186 6.23 13.84 9.02
C ALA A 186 7.40 14.18 9.96
N GLU A 187 7.57 13.42 11.04
CA GLU A 187 8.67 13.62 12.00
C GLU A 187 10.05 13.27 11.39
N PRO A 188 10.30 12.06 10.83
CA PRO A 188 11.55 11.78 10.11
C PRO A 188 11.86 12.75 8.96
N ILE A 189 10.84 13.29 8.29
CA ILE A 189 11.00 14.30 7.23
C ILE A 189 11.42 15.64 7.82
N ALA A 190 10.74 16.11 8.87
CA ALA A 190 11.06 17.36 9.56
C ALA A 190 12.48 17.34 10.15
N ASP A 191 12.94 16.19 10.61
CA ASP A 191 14.30 15.98 11.13
C ASP A 191 15.38 15.89 10.04
N GLY A 192 15.00 15.91 8.75
CA GLY A 192 15.93 15.71 7.63
C GLY A 192 16.52 14.30 7.56
N ARG A 193 15.87 13.31 8.18
CA ARG A 193 16.28 11.90 8.17
C ARG A 193 15.71 11.13 6.98
N VAL A 194 14.54 11.53 6.48
CA VAL A 194 13.88 10.93 5.31
C VAL A 194 13.48 12.03 4.33
N GLN A 195 13.60 11.75 3.05
CA GLN A 195 13.09 12.60 1.97
C GLN A 195 12.20 11.76 1.06
N LEU A 196 10.97 12.21 0.83
CA LEU A 196 10.07 11.61 -0.15
C LEU A 196 10.05 12.44 -1.43
N SER A 197 10.19 11.78 -2.57
CA SER A 197 9.90 12.33 -3.89
C SER A 197 8.81 11.49 -4.53
N TRP A 198 7.86 12.11 -5.22
CA TRP A 198 6.66 11.45 -5.72
C TRP A 198 6.63 11.47 -7.24
N LEU A 199 6.52 10.28 -7.85
CA LEU A 199 6.20 10.13 -9.26
C LEU A 199 4.74 9.65 -9.38
N MET A 200 3.85 10.59 -9.68
CA MET A 200 2.39 10.38 -9.69
C MET A 200 1.89 9.75 -11.01
N GLN A 201 2.74 9.75 -12.04
CA GLN A 201 2.49 9.11 -13.33
C GLN A 201 3.65 8.17 -13.62
N ALA A 202 3.55 6.94 -13.12
CA ALA A 202 4.57 5.91 -13.29
C ALA A 202 4.48 5.27 -14.69
N THR A 203 4.76 6.04 -15.75
CA THR A 203 5.06 5.47 -17.08
C THR A 203 6.48 4.93 -17.11
N TRP A 204 6.79 4.05 -18.07
CA TRP A 204 8.14 3.51 -18.22
C TRP A 204 9.18 4.63 -18.40
N GLU A 205 8.90 5.59 -19.27
CA GLU A 205 9.77 6.70 -19.63
C GLU A 205 10.01 7.62 -18.43
N ASN A 206 8.97 7.96 -17.68
CA ASN A 206 9.09 8.80 -16.49
C ASN A 206 9.93 8.13 -15.40
N VAL A 207 9.75 6.82 -15.21
CA VAL A 207 10.57 6.07 -14.25
C VAL A 207 12.03 6.04 -14.73
N GLN A 208 12.27 5.85 -16.02
CA GLN A 208 13.63 5.89 -16.59
C GLN A 208 14.30 7.25 -16.36
N ASP A 209 13.59 8.34 -16.65
CA ASP A 209 14.10 9.70 -16.45
C ASP A 209 14.47 9.98 -14.98
N GLU A 210 13.66 9.50 -14.03
CA GLU A 210 13.96 9.59 -12.60
C GLU A 210 15.17 8.73 -12.19
N MET A 211 15.35 7.54 -12.79
CA MET A 211 16.53 6.70 -12.54
C MET A 211 17.80 7.34 -13.11
N LEU A 212 17.74 7.98 -14.28
CA LEU A 212 18.88 8.62 -14.93
C LEU A 212 19.30 9.95 -14.29
N SER A 213 18.33 10.73 -13.79
CA SER A 213 18.58 12.09 -13.27
C SER A 213 18.70 12.16 -11.75
N GLY A 214 18.13 11.19 -11.04
CA GLY A 214 18.04 11.17 -9.58
C GLY A 214 19.08 10.31 -8.88
N THR A 215 19.05 10.36 -7.55
CA THR A 215 19.77 9.42 -6.69
C THR A 215 18.81 8.92 -5.63
N TRP A 216 18.56 7.61 -5.64
CA TRP A 216 17.52 6.99 -4.83
C TRP A 216 18.09 5.85 -4.01
N HIS A 217 17.79 5.84 -2.72
CA HIS A 217 18.19 4.74 -1.84
C HIS A 217 17.09 3.67 -1.77
N VAL A 218 15.84 4.11 -1.87
CA VAL A 218 14.65 3.25 -1.83
C VAL A 218 13.69 3.64 -2.95
N LEU A 219 13.15 2.63 -3.63
CA LEU A 219 11.96 2.76 -4.47
C LEU A 219 10.76 2.24 -3.67
N HIS A 220 9.68 3.00 -3.56
CA HIS A 220 8.42 2.55 -2.97
C HIS A 220 7.36 2.53 -4.06
N PHE A 221 6.92 1.36 -4.47
CA PHE A 221 5.86 1.19 -5.46
C PHE A 221 4.51 1.03 -4.77
N ILE A 222 3.55 1.88 -5.15
CA ILE A 222 2.13 1.79 -4.78
C ILE A 222 1.37 1.55 -6.08
N GLY A 223 0.82 0.36 -6.23
CA GLY A 223 0.18 -0.03 -7.49
C GLY A 223 -0.28 -1.47 -7.48
N HIS A 224 -0.65 -1.93 -8.66
CA HIS A 224 -1.08 -3.30 -8.88
C HIS A 224 0.07 -4.15 -9.44
N GLY A 225 0.04 -5.44 -9.14
CA GLY A 225 0.88 -6.45 -9.74
C GLY A 225 0.02 -7.59 -10.26
N ASP A 226 0.60 -8.41 -11.14
CA ASP A 226 0.02 -9.65 -11.62
C ASP A 226 1.12 -10.69 -11.86
N TYR A 227 0.77 -11.89 -12.31
CA TYR A 227 1.71 -12.98 -12.56
C TYR A 227 1.37 -13.60 -13.91
N ASP A 228 2.33 -13.58 -14.82
CA ASP A 228 2.18 -14.18 -16.14
C ASP A 228 2.56 -15.65 -16.09
N GLU A 229 1.56 -16.53 -16.01
CA GLU A 229 1.73 -18.00 -16.01
C GLU A 229 2.48 -18.51 -17.24
N ARG A 230 2.42 -17.80 -18.38
CA ARG A 230 3.10 -18.21 -19.61
C ARG A 230 4.60 -17.99 -19.54
N THR A 231 5.03 -16.97 -18.82
CA THR A 231 6.45 -16.62 -18.66
C THR A 231 7.02 -17.02 -17.31
N ASP A 232 6.18 -17.46 -16.37
CA ASP A 232 6.54 -17.80 -14.98
C ASP A 232 7.23 -16.60 -14.30
N GLN A 233 6.63 -15.42 -14.46
CA GLN A 233 7.17 -14.16 -13.95
C GLN A 233 6.07 -13.27 -13.36
N GLY A 234 6.41 -12.64 -12.23
CA GLY A 234 5.63 -11.53 -11.70
C GLY A 234 5.78 -10.28 -12.58
N VAL A 235 4.70 -9.54 -12.70
CA VAL A 235 4.61 -8.28 -13.44
C VAL A 235 4.05 -7.18 -12.53
N ILE A 236 4.45 -5.94 -12.77
CA ILE A 236 3.81 -4.77 -12.16
C ILE A 236 3.06 -3.96 -13.21
N ALA A 237 1.94 -3.37 -12.81
CA ALA A 237 1.17 -2.49 -13.68
C ALA A 237 1.76 -1.07 -13.61
N LEU A 238 2.36 -0.60 -14.70
CA LEU A 238 2.69 0.80 -14.95
C LEU A 238 1.57 1.48 -15.75
N VAL A 239 1.64 2.81 -15.83
CA VAL A 239 0.74 3.60 -16.68
C VAL A 239 1.26 3.55 -18.12
N GLY A 240 0.42 3.13 -19.06
CA GLY A 240 0.70 3.16 -20.50
C GLY A 240 0.64 4.58 -21.07
N GLU A 241 1.15 4.79 -22.28
CA GLU A 241 1.10 6.09 -22.97
C GLU A 241 -0.33 6.61 -23.17
N ASP A 242 -1.30 5.70 -23.27
CA ASP A 242 -2.72 5.98 -23.42
C ASP A 242 -3.47 6.14 -22.08
N GLY A 243 -2.77 6.06 -20.95
CA GLY A 243 -3.35 6.03 -19.60
C GLY A 243 -3.82 4.64 -19.16
N GLY A 244 -3.80 3.65 -20.06
CA GLY A 244 -4.16 2.26 -19.79
C GLY A 244 -3.10 1.51 -18.99
N THR A 245 -3.31 0.20 -18.87
CA THR A 245 -2.40 -0.68 -18.12
C THR A 245 -1.23 -1.15 -19.00
N HIS A 246 -0.01 -0.85 -18.59
CA HIS A 246 1.21 -1.42 -19.15
C HIS A 246 1.82 -2.40 -18.15
N LEU A 247 1.64 -3.71 -18.39
CA LEU A 247 2.26 -4.74 -17.57
C LEU A 247 3.75 -4.82 -17.88
N VAL A 248 4.57 -4.71 -16.84
CA VAL A 248 6.03 -4.73 -16.93
C VAL A 248 6.56 -5.91 -16.13
N GLU A 249 7.29 -6.78 -16.80
CA GLU A 249 7.97 -7.93 -16.22
C GLU A 249 9.03 -7.51 -15.19
N ALA A 250 9.15 -8.29 -14.11
CA ALA A 250 10.04 -7.98 -13.00
C ALA A 250 11.52 -7.86 -13.41
N ASP A 251 11.97 -8.62 -14.42
CA ASP A 251 13.34 -8.54 -14.94
C ASP A 251 13.60 -7.25 -15.72
N ARG A 252 12.63 -6.80 -16.51
CA ARG A 252 12.65 -5.50 -17.20
C ARG A 252 12.62 -4.35 -16.20
N LEU A 253 11.79 -4.46 -15.15
CA LEU A 253 11.82 -3.49 -14.05
C LEU A 253 13.20 -3.46 -13.38
N ALA A 254 13.81 -4.62 -13.10
CA ALA A 254 15.17 -4.64 -12.54
C ALA A 254 16.16 -3.91 -13.45
N GLY A 255 16.10 -4.16 -14.77
CA GLY A 255 16.90 -3.46 -15.78
C GLY A 255 16.71 -1.94 -15.72
N LEU A 256 15.46 -1.48 -15.62
CA LEU A 256 15.12 -0.07 -15.49
C LEU A 256 15.71 0.56 -14.23
N LEU A 257 15.58 -0.10 -13.07
CA LEU A 257 16.10 0.42 -11.79
C LEU A 257 17.64 0.43 -11.74
N ASN A 258 18.29 -0.46 -12.48
CA ASN A 258 19.75 -0.53 -12.58
C ASN A 258 20.37 0.63 -13.39
N GLU A 259 19.58 1.42 -14.12
CA GLU A 259 20.05 2.65 -14.78
C GLU A 259 20.50 3.70 -13.76
N ALA A 260 19.95 3.68 -12.55
CA ALA A 260 20.34 4.59 -11.48
C ALA A 260 21.74 4.31 -10.93
N GLN A 261 22.44 5.38 -10.54
CA GLN A 261 23.77 5.31 -9.95
C GLN A 261 23.82 6.12 -8.64
N PRO A 262 23.87 5.46 -7.45
CA PRO A 262 23.72 4.02 -7.24
C PRO A 262 22.32 3.50 -7.55
N THR A 263 22.22 2.20 -7.86
CA THR A 263 20.96 1.46 -7.91
C THR A 263 20.25 1.50 -6.55
N PRO A 264 18.91 1.65 -6.49
CA PRO A 264 18.16 1.57 -5.24
C PRO A 264 18.47 0.27 -4.48
N ALA A 265 18.90 0.40 -3.23
CA ALA A 265 19.27 -0.76 -2.41
C ALA A 265 18.04 -1.53 -1.91
N LEU A 266 16.91 -0.82 -1.75
CA LEU A 266 15.63 -1.40 -1.32
C LEU A 266 14.53 -1.06 -2.32
N VAL A 267 13.73 -2.05 -2.67
CA VAL A 267 12.42 -1.83 -3.30
C VAL A 267 11.33 -2.26 -2.31
N VAL A 268 10.32 -1.43 -2.12
CA VAL A 268 9.12 -1.75 -1.34
C VAL A 268 7.96 -1.90 -2.33
N LEU A 269 7.42 -3.11 -2.45
CA LEU A 269 6.27 -3.43 -3.29
C LEU A 269 5.04 -3.45 -2.39
N ASN A 270 4.23 -2.40 -2.48
CA ASN A 270 3.03 -2.24 -1.70
C ASN A 270 1.81 -2.28 -2.62
N SER A 271 0.99 -3.32 -2.52
CA SER A 271 -0.30 -3.40 -3.20
C SER A 271 -1.42 -3.07 -2.22
N CYS A 272 -2.10 -1.95 -2.47
CA CYS A 272 -3.31 -1.59 -1.76
C CYS A 272 -4.53 -2.25 -2.43
N GLN A 273 -5.55 -2.51 -1.64
CA GLN A 273 -6.78 -3.24 -1.97
C GLN A 273 -7.22 -3.18 -3.45
N SER A 274 -7.26 -4.34 -4.10
CA SER A 274 -8.22 -4.61 -5.16
C SER A 274 -8.57 -6.10 -5.17
N GLY A 275 -9.86 -6.41 -4.94
CA GLY A 275 -10.38 -7.74 -4.66
C GLY A 275 -10.34 -8.73 -5.83
N ARG A 276 -9.18 -8.94 -6.45
CA ARG A 276 -8.94 -10.09 -7.34
C ARG A 276 -8.21 -11.18 -6.56
N SER A 277 -9.02 -12.03 -5.92
CA SER A 277 -8.62 -13.37 -5.51
C SER A 277 -8.19 -14.17 -6.75
N GLY A 278 -7.05 -14.85 -6.68
CA GLY A 278 -6.53 -15.67 -7.80
C GLY A 278 -5.02 -15.60 -8.02
N ALA A 279 -4.30 -14.84 -7.21
CA ALA A 279 -2.93 -14.49 -7.51
C ALA A 279 -1.93 -15.42 -6.80
N GLN A 280 -1.56 -16.52 -7.47
CA GLN A 280 -0.34 -17.21 -7.09
C GLN A 280 0.85 -16.24 -7.23
N ASP A 281 1.65 -16.10 -6.19
CA ASP A 281 3.06 -15.71 -6.30
C ASP A 281 3.38 -14.30 -6.86
N LEU A 282 2.41 -13.36 -7.01
CA LEU A 282 2.61 -12.06 -7.69
C LEU A 282 3.88 -11.30 -7.26
N PHE A 283 3.93 -10.94 -5.98
CA PHE A 283 5.04 -10.15 -5.45
C PHE A 283 6.20 -11.02 -4.94
N SER A 284 5.96 -12.29 -4.69
CA SER A 284 7.01 -13.23 -4.26
C SER A 284 7.93 -13.57 -5.43
N SER A 285 7.37 -13.84 -6.61
CA SER A 285 8.11 -14.00 -7.88
C SER A 285 8.75 -12.68 -8.33
N THR A 286 8.02 -11.56 -8.27
CA THR A 286 8.56 -10.22 -8.59
C THR A 286 9.75 -9.87 -7.68
N ALA A 287 9.61 -10.03 -6.37
CA ALA A 287 10.67 -9.73 -5.40
C ALA A 287 11.91 -10.60 -5.63
N ALA A 288 11.73 -11.92 -5.79
CA ALA A 288 12.85 -12.82 -6.08
C ALA A 288 13.56 -12.45 -7.38
N THR A 289 12.82 -12.06 -8.43
CA THR A 289 13.39 -11.65 -9.72
C THR A 289 14.11 -10.31 -9.64
N LEU A 290 13.57 -9.31 -8.93
CA LEU A 290 14.26 -8.04 -8.68
C LEU A 290 15.58 -8.25 -7.92
N VAL A 291 15.58 -9.12 -6.90
CA VAL A 291 16.79 -9.47 -6.15
C VAL A 291 17.82 -10.16 -7.05
N ARG A 292 17.40 -11.13 -7.88
CA ARG A 292 18.28 -11.75 -8.89
C ARG A 292 18.80 -10.73 -9.91
N GLY A 293 17.98 -9.74 -10.25
CA GLY A 293 18.27 -8.67 -11.18
C GLY A 293 19.22 -7.59 -10.65
N GLY A 294 19.61 -7.64 -9.37
CA GLY A 294 20.66 -6.78 -8.82
C GLY A 294 20.25 -5.96 -7.60
N ILE A 295 18.95 -5.85 -7.32
CA ILE A 295 18.44 -5.13 -6.14
C ILE A 295 18.89 -5.86 -4.87
N SER A 296 19.38 -5.11 -3.87
CA SER A 296 19.96 -5.73 -2.67
C SER A 296 18.90 -6.37 -1.77
N ALA A 297 17.73 -5.74 -1.65
CA ALA A 297 16.59 -6.30 -0.95
C ALA A 297 15.25 -5.80 -1.49
N VAL A 298 14.21 -6.62 -1.29
CA VAL A 298 12.84 -6.27 -1.62
C VAL A 298 11.94 -6.59 -0.43
N ALA A 299 11.21 -5.59 0.04
CA ALA A 299 10.10 -5.77 0.98
C ALA A 299 8.81 -5.85 0.16
N ALA A 300 8.06 -6.94 0.28
CA ALA A 300 6.85 -7.17 -0.49
C ALA A 300 5.67 -7.49 0.43
N MET A 301 4.45 -7.18 -0.01
CA MET A 301 3.24 -7.61 0.69
C MET A 301 2.81 -8.97 0.14
N GLN A 302 2.77 -9.99 1.01
CA GLN A 302 2.30 -11.32 0.60
C GLN A 302 0.77 -11.39 0.54
N PHE A 303 0.09 -10.64 1.39
CA PHE A 303 -1.36 -10.44 1.36
C PHE A 303 -1.66 -8.98 1.02
N SER A 304 -2.89 -8.66 0.65
CA SER A 304 -3.32 -7.28 0.67
C SER A 304 -3.20 -6.70 2.08
N ILE A 305 -2.99 -5.39 2.14
CA ILE A 305 -2.88 -4.65 3.39
C ILE A 305 -3.85 -3.47 3.34
N SER A 306 -4.46 -3.15 4.48
CA SER A 306 -5.28 -1.95 4.60
C SER A 306 -4.43 -0.69 4.48
N ASP A 307 -5.00 0.42 4.02
CA ASP A 307 -4.27 1.69 3.92
C ASP A 307 -3.70 2.13 5.28
N ALA A 308 -4.47 1.93 6.35
CA ALA A 308 -4.02 2.21 7.71
C ALA A 308 -2.84 1.31 8.11
N GLY A 309 -2.90 0.03 7.73
CA GLY A 309 -1.81 -0.92 7.90
C GLY A 309 -0.55 -0.49 7.13
N ALA A 310 -0.66 -0.24 5.83
CA ALA A 310 0.44 0.21 4.98
C ALA A 310 1.15 1.44 5.54
N THR A 311 0.36 2.41 6.01
CA THR A 311 0.86 3.64 6.64
C THR A 311 1.66 3.35 7.91
N LYS A 312 1.15 2.47 8.78
CA LYS A 312 1.82 2.06 10.03
C LYS A 312 3.10 1.26 9.76
N PHE A 313 3.04 0.36 8.79
CA PHE A 313 4.20 -0.41 8.35
C PHE A 313 5.31 0.51 7.82
N ALA A 314 4.97 1.41 6.88
CA ALA A 314 5.91 2.35 6.29
C ALA A 314 6.57 3.24 7.35
N ARG A 315 5.77 3.75 8.32
CA ARG A 315 6.31 4.53 9.45
C ARG A 315 7.36 3.75 10.22
N GLY A 316 7.07 2.51 10.61
CA GLY A 316 7.98 1.66 11.37
C GLY A 316 9.25 1.31 10.58
N LEU A 317 9.10 0.97 9.29
CA LEU A 317 10.18 0.61 8.38
C LEU A 317 11.16 1.78 8.16
N TYR A 318 10.67 2.91 7.65
CA TYR A 318 11.53 4.03 7.27
C TYR A 318 12.16 4.71 8.48
N SER A 319 11.44 4.81 9.61
CA SER A 319 12.01 5.37 10.84
C SER A 319 13.17 4.52 11.36
N ALA A 320 13.05 3.19 11.29
CA ALA A 320 14.11 2.28 11.71
C ALA A 320 15.33 2.32 10.76
N LEU A 321 15.10 2.33 9.44
CA LEU A 321 16.16 2.47 8.44
C LEU A 321 16.92 3.78 8.60
N ALA A 322 16.21 4.90 8.73
CA ALA A 322 16.81 6.22 8.91
C ALA A 322 17.51 6.39 10.27
N SER A 323 17.26 5.47 11.22
CA SER A 323 17.97 5.38 12.50
C SER A 323 19.16 4.40 12.47
N GLY A 324 19.50 3.85 11.30
CA GLY A 324 20.66 2.97 11.10
C GLY A 324 20.47 1.55 11.63
N ARG A 325 19.22 1.12 11.86
CA ARG A 325 18.91 -0.26 12.24
C ARG A 325 19.13 -1.21 11.06
N SER A 326 19.29 -2.49 11.38
CA SER A 326 19.38 -3.54 10.36
C SER A 326 18.08 -3.63 9.57
N LEU A 327 18.13 -4.18 8.36
CA LEU A 327 16.93 -4.33 7.52
C LEU A 327 15.91 -5.27 8.18
N GLY A 328 16.37 -6.37 8.79
CA GLY A 328 15.51 -7.27 9.55
C GLY A 328 14.82 -6.57 10.73
N ASP A 329 15.55 -5.74 11.49
CA ASP A 329 14.95 -4.94 12.56
C ASP A 329 13.95 -3.92 12.03
N ALA A 330 14.20 -3.36 10.84
CA ALA A 330 13.32 -2.37 10.23
C ALA A 330 12.00 -2.99 9.76
N ILE A 331 12.03 -4.20 9.18
CA ILE A 331 10.82 -4.98 8.89
C ILE A 331 10.08 -5.33 10.19
N GLY A 332 10.79 -5.79 11.22
CA GLY A 332 10.21 -6.05 12.54
C GLY A 332 9.56 -4.81 13.14
N SER A 333 10.18 -3.63 13.02
CA SER A 333 9.61 -2.34 13.44
C SER A 333 8.33 -2.00 12.68
N GLY A 334 8.28 -2.26 11.36
CA GLY A 334 7.07 -2.13 10.56
C GLY A 334 5.94 -3.04 11.08
N ARG A 335 6.25 -4.30 11.40
CA ARG A 335 5.29 -5.26 11.97
C ARG A 335 4.77 -4.85 13.34
N VAL A 336 5.64 -4.33 14.21
CA VAL A 336 5.23 -3.76 15.50
C VAL A 336 4.28 -2.57 15.30
N GLY A 337 4.50 -1.75 14.26
CA GLY A 337 3.57 -0.69 13.88
C GLY A 337 2.15 -1.21 13.59
N LEU A 338 2.03 -2.36 12.93
CA LEU A 338 0.75 -3.00 12.59
C LEU A 338 -0.01 -3.49 13.83
N LEU A 339 0.71 -3.91 14.88
CA LEU A 339 0.11 -4.31 16.17
C LEU A 339 -0.58 -3.15 16.92
N SER A 340 -0.38 -1.90 16.50
CA SER A 340 -1.09 -0.76 17.09
C SER A 340 -2.60 -0.77 16.81
N THR A 341 -3.08 -1.57 15.84
CA THR A 341 -4.50 -1.93 15.72
C THR A 341 -4.75 -3.19 16.54
N PRO A 342 -5.47 -3.13 17.67
CA PRO A 342 -5.69 -4.30 18.52
C PRO A 342 -6.39 -5.43 17.76
N GLY A 343 -5.79 -6.62 17.78
CA GLY A 343 -6.32 -7.81 17.12
C GLY A 343 -6.06 -7.91 15.62
N SER A 344 -5.40 -6.91 15.00
CA SER A 344 -5.00 -7.03 13.60
C SER A 344 -3.91 -8.09 13.43
N LEU A 345 -4.07 -8.91 12.40
CA LEU A 345 -3.16 -9.95 11.94
C LEU A 345 -2.32 -9.49 10.75
N GLU A 346 -2.51 -8.25 10.26
CA GLU A 346 -1.80 -7.71 9.08
C GLU A 346 -0.28 -7.67 9.27
N TRP A 347 0.23 -7.79 10.49
CA TRP A 347 1.66 -7.93 10.77
C TRP A 347 2.31 -9.11 10.04
N VAL A 348 1.54 -10.13 9.63
CA VAL A 348 2.06 -11.26 8.86
C VAL A 348 2.32 -10.90 7.38
N THR A 349 1.71 -9.82 6.88
CA THR A 349 1.69 -9.45 5.46
C THR A 349 3.06 -9.08 4.88
N PRO A 350 3.92 -8.28 5.54
CA PRO A 350 5.18 -7.82 4.93
C PRO A 350 6.25 -8.93 4.97
N VAL A 351 6.78 -9.32 3.82
CA VAL A 351 7.85 -10.32 3.67
C VAL A 351 9.13 -9.68 3.13
N LEU A 352 10.29 -10.24 3.47
CA LEU A 352 11.59 -9.68 3.10
C LEU A 352 12.41 -10.67 2.27
N TYR A 353 12.81 -10.23 1.08
CA TYR A 353 13.76 -10.91 0.20
C TYR A 353 15.10 -10.19 0.21
N VAL A 354 16.20 -10.94 0.32
CA VAL A 354 17.57 -10.38 0.32
C VAL A 354 18.51 -11.15 -0.60
N ARG A 355 19.43 -10.43 -1.22
CA ARG A 355 20.40 -10.94 -2.21
C ARG A 355 21.58 -11.71 -1.61
N SER A 356 21.92 -11.43 -0.35
CA SER A 356 23.10 -11.97 0.35
C SER A 356 22.94 -11.76 1.86
N ASP A 357 24.01 -11.95 2.63
CA ASP A 357 24.13 -11.69 4.08
C ASP A 357 23.94 -10.21 4.50
N VAL A 358 23.32 -9.40 3.66
CA VAL A 358 23.08 -7.96 3.86
C VAL A 358 22.01 -7.77 4.94
N SER A 359 22.41 -7.99 6.19
CA SER A 359 21.66 -7.55 7.36
C SER A 359 21.59 -6.02 7.43
N ARG A 360 22.52 -5.30 6.79
CA ARG A 360 22.58 -3.84 6.74
C ARG A 360 22.68 -3.34 5.31
N LEU A 361 21.59 -2.77 4.79
CA LEU A 361 21.61 -2.11 3.47
C LEU A 361 22.39 -0.80 3.47
N PHE A 362 22.36 -0.08 4.59
CA PHE A 362 22.90 1.27 4.71
C PHE A 362 23.87 1.36 5.87
N THR A 363 25.00 2.03 5.63
CA THR A 363 25.89 2.51 6.68
C THR A 363 25.70 4.00 6.80
N ILE A 364 25.02 4.45 7.85
CA ILE A 364 24.81 5.89 8.07
C ILE A 364 26.16 6.52 8.45
N ALA A 365 26.64 7.42 7.60
CA ALA A 365 27.83 8.18 7.90
C ALA A 365 27.57 9.08 9.12
N PRO A 366 28.48 9.14 10.12
CA PRO A 366 28.35 10.11 11.18
C PRO A 366 28.28 11.51 10.57
N ALA A 367 27.35 12.33 11.07
CA ALA A 367 27.21 13.71 10.62
C ALA A 367 28.59 14.37 10.69
N ALA A 368 29.04 14.97 9.57
CA ALA A 368 30.27 15.73 9.57
C ALA A 368 30.18 16.75 10.72
N PRO A 369 31.22 16.86 11.59
CA PRO A 369 31.18 17.82 12.67
C PRO A 369 30.87 19.19 12.09
N ALA A 370 29.84 19.84 12.62
CA ALA A 370 29.48 21.19 12.21
C ALA A 370 30.77 22.04 12.23
N PRO A 371 31.03 22.87 11.21
CA PRO A 371 32.20 23.75 11.25
C PRO A 371 32.16 24.52 12.55
N THR A 372 33.17 24.31 13.40
CA THR A 372 33.32 25.01 14.67
C THR A 372 33.13 26.50 14.39
N PRO A 373 32.18 27.19 15.05
CA PRO A 373 32.06 28.62 14.90
C PRO A 373 33.42 29.22 15.23
N THR A 374 34.07 29.82 14.24
CA THR A 374 35.29 30.60 14.44
C THR A 374 34.95 31.61 15.53
N ALA A 375 35.57 31.45 16.71
CA ALA A 375 35.28 32.28 17.87
C ALA A 375 35.44 33.75 17.48
N VAL A 376 34.32 34.47 17.40
CA VAL A 376 34.32 35.93 17.34
C VAL A 376 34.95 36.39 18.65
N GLY A 377 36.09 37.06 18.53
CA GLY A 377 36.83 37.61 19.66
C GLY A 377 35.91 38.41 20.58
N THR A 378 36.01 38.12 21.87
CA THR A 378 35.33 38.82 22.97
C THR A 378 35.45 40.34 22.85
N PRO A 379 34.37 41.11 23.05
CA PRO A 379 34.45 42.56 23.13
C PRO A 379 35.07 42.95 24.48
N VAL A 380 36.18 43.69 24.43
CA VAL A 380 36.77 44.34 25.60
C VAL A 380 35.89 45.55 25.96
N VAL A 381 35.22 45.48 27.10
CA VAL A 381 34.52 46.61 27.74
C VAL A 381 35.37 47.11 28.90
N GLY A 382 35.77 48.39 28.86
CA GLY A 382 36.35 49.07 30.01
C GLY A 382 36.77 50.52 29.75
N GLY A 383 36.05 51.48 30.35
CA GLY A 383 36.59 52.81 30.67
C GLY A 383 35.70 54.03 30.33
N PRO A 384 35.36 54.93 31.29
CA PRO A 384 34.32 55.95 31.12
C PRO A 384 34.81 57.36 30.73
N ILE A 385 33.96 58.02 29.94
CA ILE A 385 33.50 59.44 29.95
C ILE A 385 34.47 60.60 29.62
N ARG A 386 34.12 61.24 28.47
CA ARG A 386 34.03 62.68 28.09
C ARG A 386 35.10 63.68 28.53
N THR A 387 35.64 64.37 27.51
CA THR A 387 35.59 65.85 27.34
C THR A 387 35.68 66.20 25.84
N GLY A 388 34.79 67.07 25.32
CA GLY A 388 34.91 67.65 23.96
C GLY A 388 35.94 68.81 23.90
N PRO A 389 35.96 69.71 22.87
CA PRO A 389 35.07 69.81 21.70
C PRO A 389 35.79 70.09 20.34
N ASN A 390 34.96 70.20 19.28
CA ASN A 390 35.08 71.06 18.09
C ASN A 390 35.54 70.52 16.71
N ARG A 391 34.56 70.63 15.79
CA ARG A 391 34.58 71.30 14.47
C ARG A 391 35.34 70.66 13.30
N ARG A 392 34.55 70.16 12.33
CA ARG A 392 34.53 70.44 10.87
C ARG A 392 33.69 69.33 10.20
N MET A 393 32.42 69.56 9.84
CA MET A 393 31.94 70.16 8.58
C MET A 393 32.29 69.35 7.32
N LEU A 394 31.32 68.59 6.78
CA LEU A 394 30.78 68.59 5.40
C LEU A 394 29.77 67.40 5.28
N ALA A 395 28.46 67.63 5.20
CA ALA A 395 27.63 67.56 3.96
C ALA A 395 27.85 66.23 3.17
N ILE A 396 26.85 65.35 3.02
CA ILE A 396 25.78 65.44 2.01
C ILE A 396 24.51 64.71 2.47
N VAL A 397 23.38 65.41 2.30
CA VAL A 397 21.94 65.05 2.38
C VAL A 397 21.61 64.03 1.25
N GLY A 398 20.84 62.96 1.41
CA GLY A 398 19.42 62.87 1.79
C GLY A 398 18.53 62.64 0.54
N ALA A 399 17.49 61.80 0.70
CA ALA A 399 16.54 61.28 -0.30
C ALA A 399 17.05 60.03 -1.07
N ILE A 400 16.33 58.93 -1.17
CA ILE A 400 14.89 58.83 -1.51
C ILE A 400 14.22 57.68 -0.74
N ALA A 401 13.18 58.03 0.00
CA ALA A 401 12.03 57.19 0.32
C ALA A 401 10.77 58.07 0.22
N VAL A 402 9.69 57.48 -0.32
CA VAL A 402 8.28 57.94 -0.33
C VAL A 402 7.82 58.87 -1.46
N ALA A 403 7.08 58.28 -2.42
CA ALA A 403 5.97 58.84 -3.24
C ALA A 403 5.51 57.67 -4.16
N VAL A 404 4.26 57.20 -4.29
CA VAL A 404 2.93 57.80 -4.07
C VAL A 404 1.91 56.66 -3.85
N VAL A 405 1.18 56.74 -2.74
CA VAL A 405 -0.23 56.29 -2.61
C VAL A 405 -1.03 57.57 -2.44
N ALA A 406 -1.95 57.88 -3.37
CA ALA A 406 -3.18 58.68 -3.21
C ALA A 406 -3.55 59.45 -4.48
N CYS A 407 -4.55 58.95 -5.20
CA CYS A 407 -5.62 59.63 -5.96
C CYS A 407 -6.34 58.50 -6.71
N GLY A 408 -7.62 58.21 -6.59
CA GLY A 408 -8.75 59.03 -6.17
C GLY A 408 -9.89 58.75 -7.16
N VAL A 409 -10.82 57.91 -6.74
CA VAL A 409 -12.26 57.87 -7.04
C VAL A 409 -12.79 58.67 -8.24
N GLY A 410 -13.50 57.96 -9.13
CA GLY A 410 -14.73 58.44 -9.80
C GLY A 410 -14.70 58.50 -11.33
N LEU A 411 -15.46 57.63 -12.01
CA LEU A 411 -16.74 57.98 -12.63
C LEU A 411 -17.34 56.78 -13.40
N VAL A 412 -18.65 56.63 -13.22
CA VAL A 412 -19.60 55.69 -13.81
C VAL A 412 -19.91 56.07 -15.27
N VAL A 413 -20.43 55.11 -16.05
CA VAL A 413 -21.47 55.25 -17.12
C VAL A 413 -21.06 54.66 -18.49
N LEU A 414 -21.70 53.51 -18.78
CA LEU A 414 -22.32 53.05 -20.03
C LEU A 414 -21.59 53.21 -21.37
N LEU A 415 -21.48 52.08 -22.10
CA LEU A 415 -22.22 51.76 -23.35
C LEU A 415 -21.55 50.50 -23.93
N ASN A 416 -22.17 49.32 -23.85
CA ASN A 416 -23.22 48.78 -24.71
C ASN A 416 -22.72 48.43 -26.14
N SER A 417 -22.84 47.13 -26.44
CA SER A 417 -23.05 46.50 -27.76
C SER A 417 -21.99 46.70 -28.85
N SER A 418 -21.52 45.60 -29.45
CA SER A 418 -22.14 45.05 -30.68
C SER A 418 -21.31 43.90 -31.28
N ASP A 419 -22.05 42.82 -31.57
CA ASP A 419 -22.03 41.96 -32.76
C ASP A 419 -20.73 41.42 -33.37
N SER A 420 -20.79 40.09 -33.56
CA SER A 420 -20.08 39.25 -34.52
C SER A 420 -20.02 39.85 -35.95
N PRO A 421 -19.15 39.34 -36.84
CA PRO A 421 -19.51 38.13 -37.58
C PRO A 421 -18.35 37.18 -37.95
N SER A 422 -18.66 35.89 -38.07
CA SER A 422 -17.92 34.93 -38.92
C SER A 422 -17.97 35.38 -40.38
N PRO A 423 -17.08 34.91 -41.28
CA PRO A 423 -17.49 33.74 -42.08
C PRO A 423 -16.36 32.85 -42.64
N VAL A 424 -16.84 31.76 -43.27
CA VAL A 424 -16.27 30.99 -44.39
C VAL A 424 -15.60 29.65 -44.06
N ALA A 425 -16.30 28.62 -44.52
CA ALA A 425 -15.91 27.22 -44.63
C ALA A 425 -15.06 26.96 -45.88
N GLU A 426 -14.25 25.89 -45.86
CA GLU A 426 -14.10 24.97 -47.00
C GLU A 426 -13.63 23.57 -46.53
N PRO A 427 -13.92 22.51 -47.31
CA PRO A 427 -14.05 21.14 -46.81
C PRO A 427 -12.78 20.31 -47.00
N ARG A 428 -12.57 19.29 -46.15
CA ARG A 428 -11.71 18.14 -46.50
C ARG A 428 -12.40 16.82 -46.17
N THR A 429 -12.38 15.99 -47.20
CA THR A 429 -12.79 14.59 -47.32
C THR A 429 -12.02 13.66 -46.40
N SER A 430 -12.69 12.69 -45.77
CA SER A 430 -12.14 11.35 -45.48
C SER A 430 -13.29 10.44 -45.01
N SER A 431 -13.73 9.53 -45.87
CA SER A 431 -13.47 8.08 -45.77
C SER A 431 -14.37 7.37 -44.76
N ALA A 432 -15.37 6.70 -45.32
CA ALA A 432 -16.27 5.78 -44.64
C ALA A 432 -15.54 4.48 -44.26
N VAL A 433 -15.77 4.01 -43.03
CA VAL A 433 -15.60 2.62 -42.59
C VAL A 433 -16.84 2.29 -41.74
N PRO A 434 -17.54 1.15 -41.95
CA PRO A 434 -18.88 0.90 -41.41
C PRO A 434 -18.86 0.43 -39.95
N PRO A 435 -19.97 0.57 -39.19
CA PRO A 435 -20.08 -0.02 -37.86
C PRO A 435 -20.41 -1.51 -37.97
N SER A 436 -19.66 -2.35 -37.27
CA SER A 436 -20.02 -3.74 -37.01
C SER A 436 -21.11 -3.77 -35.93
N THR A 437 -22.32 -4.09 -36.37
CA THR A 437 -23.43 -4.46 -35.51
C THR A 437 -23.28 -5.90 -35.04
N SER A 438 -23.23 -6.10 -33.73
CA SER A 438 -23.57 -7.39 -33.10
C SER A 438 -24.33 -7.09 -31.82
N THR A 439 -25.64 -6.93 -31.97
CA THR A 439 -26.62 -6.91 -30.87
C THR A 439 -27.15 -8.32 -30.67
N VAL A 440 -26.89 -8.90 -29.50
CA VAL A 440 -27.68 -10.01 -28.93
C VAL A 440 -28.81 -9.38 -28.09
N PRO A 441 -30.08 -9.80 -28.23
CA PRO A 441 -31.19 -9.17 -27.52
C PRO A 441 -31.42 -9.79 -26.13
N GLY A 442 -31.49 -8.94 -25.10
CA GLY A 442 -32.03 -9.35 -23.79
C GLY A 442 -31.57 -8.50 -22.60
N SER A 443 -32.18 -7.35 -22.37
CA SER A 443 -32.62 -6.90 -21.04
C SER A 443 -33.32 -5.54 -21.17
N ASN A 444 -34.57 -5.47 -20.69
CA ASN A 444 -35.27 -4.20 -20.46
C ASN A 444 -34.66 -3.51 -19.23
N ALA A 445 -33.42 -3.05 -19.32
CA ALA A 445 -32.91 -2.07 -18.37
C ALA A 445 -33.35 -0.69 -18.89
N GLY A 446 -34.19 0.02 -18.14
CA GLY A 446 -34.53 1.41 -18.45
C GLY A 446 -33.26 2.28 -18.52
N ASP A 447 -33.39 3.48 -19.09
CA ASP A 447 -32.30 4.47 -19.15
C ASP A 447 -31.66 4.63 -17.75
N PRO A 448 -30.37 4.29 -17.56
CA PRO A 448 -29.70 4.41 -16.25
C PRO A 448 -29.78 5.81 -15.65
N ALA A 449 -29.82 6.86 -16.49
CA ALA A 449 -29.99 8.23 -16.01
C ALA A 449 -31.40 8.48 -15.44
N GLU A 450 -32.43 7.81 -15.98
CA GLU A 450 -33.79 7.86 -15.44
C GLU A 450 -33.91 7.08 -14.14
N LEU A 451 -33.20 5.95 -14.00
CA LEU A 451 -33.13 5.21 -12.75
C LEU A 451 -32.48 6.03 -11.63
N VAL A 452 -31.39 6.75 -11.91
CA VAL A 452 -30.78 7.68 -10.94
C VAL A 452 -31.78 8.75 -10.49
N ARG A 453 -32.51 9.37 -11.42
CA ARG A 453 -33.56 10.36 -11.08
C ARG A 453 -34.68 9.75 -10.23
N THR A 454 -35.08 8.52 -10.54
CA THR A 454 -36.15 7.81 -9.82
C THR A 454 -35.72 7.45 -8.40
N LEU A 455 -34.48 7.01 -8.21
CA LEU A 455 -33.87 6.75 -6.90
C LEU A 455 -33.79 8.03 -6.06
N ALA A 456 -33.32 9.13 -6.65
CA ALA A 456 -33.25 10.42 -5.96
C ALA A 456 -34.64 10.88 -5.50
N ALA A 457 -35.68 10.72 -6.34
CA ALA A 457 -37.06 11.02 -5.98
C ALA A 457 -37.64 10.08 -4.90
N ALA A 458 -37.03 8.90 -4.69
CA ALA A 458 -37.38 7.96 -3.62
C ALA A 458 -36.71 8.29 -2.28
N GLY A 459 -35.89 9.34 -2.21
CA GLY A 459 -35.10 9.66 -1.03
C GLY A 459 -33.83 8.81 -0.92
N ILE A 460 -33.32 8.27 -2.03
CA ILE A 460 -32.01 7.62 -2.08
C ILE A 460 -30.97 8.66 -2.49
N ASP A 461 -29.94 8.83 -1.67
CA ASP A 461 -28.78 9.64 -2.00
C ASP A 461 -27.95 8.88 -3.06
N THR A 462 -27.97 9.40 -4.28
CA THR A 462 -27.31 8.82 -5.45
C THR A 462 -25.87 9.29 -5.62
N THR A 463 -25.34 10.08 -4.68
CA THR A 463 -23.96 10.54 -4.73
C THR A 463 -23.04 9.41 -4.30
N LEU A 464 -22.06 9.09 -5.15
CA LEU A 464 -20.99 8.15 -4.83
C LEU A 464 -19.72 8.92 -4.48
N PRO A 465 -18.84 8.39 -3.60
CA PRO A 465 -17.52 8.96 -3.38
C PRO A 465 -16.77 9.16 -4.72
N GLY A 466 -16.58 10.42 -5.12
CA GLY A 466 -15.94 10.78 -6.40
C GLY A 466 -16.87 11.30 -7.51
N GLY A 467 -18.15 11.62 -7.23
CA GLY A 467 -19.02 12.46 -8.07
C GLY A 467 -20.17 11.74 -8.79
N ASP A 468 -21.13 12.53 -9.30
CA ASP A 468 -22.45 12.09 -9.82
C ASP A 468 -22.38 11.23 -11.10
N ALA A 469 -21.27 11.29 -11.85
CA ALA A 469 -21.13 10.60 -13.14
C ALA A 469 -20.94 9.07 -13.03
N LYS A 470 -20.93 8.48 -11.83
CA LYS A 470 -20.55 7.08 -11.60
C LYS A 470 -21.71 6.11 -11.36
N LEU A 471 -22.84 6.55 -10.80
CA LEU A 471 -23.93 5.62 -10.46
C LEU A 471 -24.63 5.07 -11.72
N ALA A 472 -24.83 5.92 -12.74
CA ALA A 472 -25.42 5.49 -14.00
C ALA A 472 -24.60 4.37 -14.68
N ASP A 473 -23.27 4.43 -14.61
CA ASP A 473 -22.38 3.40 -15.17
C ASP A 473 -22.47 2.08 -14.39
N TYR A 474 -22.57 2.15 -13.05
CA TYR A 474 -22.80 0.95 -12.23
C TYR A 474 -24.18 0.34 -12.45
N LEU A 475 -25.23 1.17 -12.59
CA LEU A 475 -26.57 0.71 -12.93
C LEU A 475 -26.63 0.09 -14.34
N ALA A 476 -25.82 0.59 -15.28
CA ALA A 476 -25.70 0.03 -16.62
C ALA A 476 -24.93 -1.31 -16.64
N ASN A 477 -24.19 -1.64 -15.58
CA ASN A 477 -23.32 -2.81 -15.49
C ASN A 477 -23.80 -3.82 -14.45
N SER A 478 -24.98 -4.41 -14.70
CA SER A 478 -25.60 -5.45 -13.86
C SER A 478 -24.85 -6.79 -13.87
N THR A 479 -23.91 -7.00 -14.80
CA THR A 479 -23.07 -8.21 -14.82
C THR A 479 -22.03 -8.19 -13.72
N PHE A 480 -21.42 -7.02 -13.46
CA PHE A 480 -20.25 -6.91 -12.59
C PHE A 480 -20.52 -6.17 -11.28
N THR A 481 -21.71 -5.57 -11.10
CA THR A 481 -22.04 -4.83 -9.87
C THR A 481 -23.45 -5.13 -9.36
N PRO A 482 -23.69 -4.99 -8.03
CA PRO A 482 -25.00 -5.23 -7.44
C PRO A 482 -25.96 -4.03 -7.53
N TYR A 483 -25.49 -2.84 -7.94
CA TYR A 483 -26.28 -1.61 -7.86
C TYR A 483 -27.57 -1.68 -8.65
N ALA A 484 -27.58 -2.31 -9.83
CA ALA A 484 -28.80 -2.44 -10.63
C ALA A 484 -29.87 -3.29 -9.93
N ALA A 485 -29.47 -4.40 -9.31
CA ALA A 485 -30.37 -5.29 -8.58
C ALA A 485 -30.89 -4.66 -7.30
N ILE A 486 -29.99 -4.03 -6.52
CA ILE A 486 -30.33 -3.36 -5.27
C ILE A 486 -31.20 -2.13 -5.54
N ALA A 487 -30.89 -1.32 -6.55
CA ALA A 487 -31.71 -0.18 -6.95
C ALA A 487 -33.14 -0.58 -7.33
N GLN A 488 -33.29 -1.64 -8.14
CA GLN A 488 -34.62 -2.11 -8.52
C GLN A 488 -35.40 -2.62 -7.30
N ALA A 489 -34.78 -3.43 -6.45
CA ALA A 489 -35.41 -3.93 -5.23
C ALA A 489 -35.79 -2.80 -4.25
N LEU A 490 -34.97 -1.75 -4.14
CA LEU A 490 -35.27 -0.56 -3.35
C LEU A 490 -36.49 0.19 -3.90
N LEU A 491 -36.54 0.41 -5.21
CA LEU A 491 -37.68 1.08 -5.84
C LEU A 491 -38.97 0.27 -5.67
N ASP A 492 -38.89 -1.06 -5.77
CA ASP A 492 -40.04 -1.95 -5.55
C ASP A 492 -40.51 -1.92 -4.08
N ALA A 493 -39.58 -1.89 -3.12
CA ALA A 493 -39.88 -1.82 -1.69
C ALA A 493 -40.45 -0.45 -1.26
N ILE A 494 -39.92 0.64 -1.81
CA ILE A 494 -40.37 2.01 -1.50
C ILE A 494 -41.69 2.35 -2.21
N GLY A 495 -41.92 1.78 -3.40
CA GLY A 495 -43.10 2.03 -4.21
C GLY A 495 -43.29 3.52 -4.55
N THR A 496 -44.47 4.05 -4.26
CA THR A 496 -44.82 5.47 -4.53
C THR A 496 -44.44 6.42 -3.40
N GLN A 497 -43.83 5.93 -2.32
CA GLN A 497 -43.40 6.70 -1.15
C GLN A 497 -41.95 7.18 -1.31
N GLN A 498 -41.43 7.94 -0.35
CA GLN A 498 -40.02 8.29 -0.27
C GLN A 498 -39.51 8.13 1.17
N LEU A 499 -38.20 7.99 1.34
CA LEU A 499 -37.58 8.03 2.66
C LEU A 499 -37.70 9.44 3.27
N ARG A 500 -37.91 9.51 4.59
CA ARG A 500 -38.00 10.77 5.34
C ARG A 500 -36.76 11.64 5.19
N GLN A 501 -35.59 11.03 5.03
CA GLN A 501 -34.32 11.68 4.79
C GLN A 501 -33.45 10.84 3.84
N PRO A 502 -32.52 11.47 3.09
CA PRO A 502 -31.74 10.77 2.06
C PRO A 502 -30.76 9.72 2.62
N VAL A 503 -30.84 8.49 2.12
CA VAL A 503 -29.91 7.40 2.49
C VAL A 503 -29.06 6.99 1.29
N ALA A 504 -27.74 6.92 1.47
CA ALA A 504 -26.81 6.65 0.37
C ALA A 504 -26.93 5.22 -0.15
N ILE A 505 -27.09 5.07 -1.47
CA ILE A 505 -27.21 3.74 -2.08
C ILE A 505 -25.96 2.88 -1.85
N ASP A 506 -24.78 3.51 -1.80
CA ASP A 506 -23.51 2.84 -1.56
C ASP A 506 -23.45 2.20 -0.16
N SER A 507 -23.86 2.97 0.85
CA SER A 507 -23.97 2.46 2.21
C SER A 507 -25.02 1.35 2.33
N ILE A 508 -26.16 1.46 1.64
CA ILE A 508 -27.19 0.42 1.65
C ILE A 508 -26.64 -0.88 1.03
N VAL A 509 -25.91 -0.80 -0.09
CA VAL A 509 -25.26 -1.96 -0.72
C VAL A 509 -24.25 -2.60 0.22
N TRP A 510 -23.46 -1.80 0.92
CA TRP A 510 -22.51 -2.27 1.93
C TRP A 510 -23.21 -2.98 3.10
N GLU A 511 -24.16 -2.31 3.75
CA GLU A 511 -24.90 -2.84 4.90
C GLU A 511 -25.70 -4.09 4.55
N TYR A 512 -26.24 -4.18 3.33
CA TYR A 512 -26.85 -5.41 2.83
C TYR A 512 -25.85 -6.58 2.90
N GLY A 513 -24.62 -6.38 2.43
CA GLY A 513 -23.59 -7.42 2.43
C GLY A 513 -23.18 -7.83 3.85
N VAL A 514 -23.10 -6.87 4.77
CA VAL A 514 -22.81 -7.11 6.19
C VAL A 514 -23.90 -7.96 6.84
N LEU A 515 -25.16 -7.59 6.66
CA LEU A 515 -26.32 -8.28 7.25
C LEU A 515 -26.57 -9.66 6.62
N ALA A 516 -26.34 -9.81 5.32
CA ALA A 516 -26.47 -11.09 4.62
C ALA A 516 -25.33 -12.06 4.95
N GLY A 517 -24.14 -11.56 5.34
CA GLY A 517 -22.94 -12.37 5.49
C GLY A 517 -22.39 -12.92 4.16
N THR A 518 -22.87 -12.40 3.03
CA THR A 518 -22.47 -12.74 1.66
C THR A 518 -22.48 -11.49 0.79
N PRO A 519 -21.70 -11.43 -0.31
CA PRO A 519 -21.75 -10.31 -1.24
C PRO A 519 -23.18 -10.04 -1.75
N PRO A 520 -23.58 -8.76 -1.93
CA PRO A 520 -24.88 -8.44 -2.49
C PRO A 520 -25.06 -9.05 -3.89
N PRO A 521 -26.23 -9.63 -4.20
CA PRO A 521 -26.46 -10.26 -5.49
C PRO A 521 -26.58 -9.20 -6.60
N ASN A 522 -26.13 -9.56 -7.80
CA ASN A 522 -26.22 -8.73 -9.00
C ASN A 522 -27.50 -8.96 -9.82
N ARG A 523 -28.42 -9.79 -9.32
CA ARG A 523 -29.73 -10.04 -9.91
C ARG A 523 -30.84 -9.75 -8.90
N VAL A 524 -31.85 -8.99 -9.33
CA VAL A 524 -32.96 -8.55 -8.45
C VAL A 524 -33.72 -9.72 -7.82
N GLU A 525 -33.85 -10.84 -8.54
CA GLU A 525 -34.58 -12.02 -8.06
C GLU A 525 -33.87 -12.76 -6.92
N LEU A 526 -32.59 -12.45 -6.69
CA LEU A 526 -31.78 -13.01 -5.62
C LEU A 526 -31.67 -12.08 -4.40
N VAL A 527 -32.21 -10.86 -4.49
CA VAL A 527 -32.17 -9.89 -3.39
C VAL A 527 -33.17 -10.33 -2.31
N ASP A 528 -32.67 -10.55 -1.09
CA ASP A 528 -33.51 -10.75 0.08
C ASP A 528 -34.03 -9.39 0.56
N VAL A 529 -35.30 -9.12 0.24
CA VAL A 529 -35.96 -7.85 0.58
C VAL A 529 -35.95 -7.59 2.09
N THR A 530 -36.01 -8.64 2.93
CA THR A 530 -35.98 -8.49 4.39
C THR A 530 -34.62 -7.98 4.87
N VAL A 531 -33.53 -8.42 4.22
CA VAL A 531 -32.17 -7.94 4.51
C VAL A 531 -32.00 -6.52 3.98
N LEU A 532 -32.54 -6.24 2.79
CA LEU A 532 -32.50 -4.91 2.18
C LEU A 532 -33.21 -3.85 3.04
N GLU A 533 -34.43 -4.14 3.50
CA GLU A 533 -35.18 -3.25 4.38
C GLU A 533 -34.42 -2.96 5.68
N LYS A 534 -33.79 -3.98 6.27
CA LYS A 534 -32.94 -3.81 7.46
C LYS A 534 -31.69 -2.99 7.18
N ALA A 535 -31.05 -3.17 6.03
CA ALA A 535 -29.87 -2.39 5.64
C ALA A 535 -30.22 -0.90 5.52
N VAL A 536 -31.40 -0.57 5.00
CA VAL A 536 -31.87 0.82 4.94
C VAL A 536 -32.13 1.38 6.34
N VAL A 537 -32.75 0.62 7.24
CA VAL A 537 -32.99 1.04 8.63
C VAL A 537 -31.69 1.25 9.39
N GLU A 538 -30.76 0.31 9.31
CA GLU A 538 -29.46 0.38 9.99
C GLU A 538 -28.64 1.58 9.50
N GLU A 539 -28.57 1.80 8.19
CA GLU A 539 -27.88 2.98 7.65
C GLU A 539 -28.58 4.28 8.05
N PHE A 540 -29.92 4.33 8.03
CA PHE A 540 -30.66 5.52 8.45
C PHE A 540 -30.38 5.86 9.92
N ASP A 541 -30.46 4.86 10.80
CA ASP A 541 -30.21 5.00 12.24
C ASP A 541 -28.75 5.41 12.51
N ASN A 542 -27.79 4.81 11.80
CA ASN A 542 -26.37 5.17 11.93
C ASN A 542 -26.07 6.58 11.44
N ARG A 543 -26.67 7.00 10.32
CA ARG A 543 -26.44 8.31 9.71
C ARG A 543 -27.06 9.45 10.51
N TYR A 544 -28.25 9.23 11.10
CA TYR A 544 -29.04 10.28 11.74
C TYR A 544 -29.13 10.19 13.26
N GLY A 545 -28.66 9.09 13.85
CA GLY A 545 -28.70 8.86 15.30
C GLY A 545 -30.12 8.69 15.84
N GLU A 546 -31.09 8.42 14.96
CA GLU A 546 -32.46 8.05 15.30
C GLU A 546 -32.56 6.52 15.40
N ARG A 547 -33.66 5.99 15.97
CA ARG A 547 -33.90 4.55 16.01
C ARG A 547 -35.29 4.22 15.53
N PHE A 548 -35.38 3.43 14.47
CA PHE A 548 -36.64 2.95 13.92
C PHE A 548 -36.73 1.43 14.02
N ASP A 549 -37.90 0.93 14.38
CA ASP A 549 -38.11 -0.52 14.57
C ASP A 549 -38.34 -1.27 13.25
N ASP A 550 -38.73 -0.56 12.19
CA ASP A 550 -39.07 -1.13 10.89
C ASP A 550 -38.91 -0.13 9.72
N PHE A 551 -38.72 -0.67 8.52
CA PHE A 551 -38.53 0.11 7.29
C PHE A 551 -39.74 0.99 6.92
N GLY A 552 -40.97 0.52 7.19
CA GLY A 552 -42.19 1.27 6.88
C GLY A 552 -42.29 2.58 7.66
N SER A 553 -41.71 2.63 8.86
CA SER A 553 -41.62 3.85 9.65
C SER A 553 -40.78 4.95 9.00
N LEU A 554 -39.85 4.60 8.10
CA LEU A 554 -39.02 5.55 7.34
C LEU A 554 -39.72 6.14 6.11
N LEU A 555 -40.87 5.60 5.70
CA LEU A 555 -41.57 6.02 4.48
C LEU A 555 -42.56 7.16 4.74
N ILE A 556 -42.54 8.16 3.86
CA ILE A 556 -43.50 9.26 3.79
C ILE A 556 -44.09 9.39 2.37
N GLY A 557 -45.24 10.05 2.25
CA GLY A 557 -45.82 10.34 0.92
C GLY A 557 -44.87 11.20 0.09
N ARG A 558 -44.75 10.87 -1.22
CA ARG A 558 -44.08 11.71 -2.22
C ARG A 558 -44.91 12.93 -2.58
#